data_AF-A0A920UVG2-F1
#
_entry.id   AF-A0A920UVG2-F1
#
_cell.length_a   1.000
_cell.length_b   1.000
_cell.length_c   1.000
_cell.angle_alpha   90.00
_cell.angle_beta   90.00
_cell.angle_gamma   90.00
#
_symmetry.space_group_name_H-M   'P 1'
#
loop_
_entity.id
_entity.type
_entity.pdbx_description
1 polymer ?
#
loop_
_entity_poly.entity_id
_entity_poly.type
_entity_poly.pdbx_seq_one_letter_code
_entity_poly.pdbx_strand_id
1 'polypeptide(L)'
;MPIASMAAYLKRDFPWVEVLLEPVLILRDAEKYSPENYARTVQELQPDLIAFSIMSPPWYPMEPYFEEIKKLVPDLQFVSVAIRQCFLKTKP
;
A
#
# COMPACT_ATOMS: atom_id res chain seq x y z
N MET A 1 -7.13 -3.67 -12.90
CA MET A 1 -7.07 -5.15 -13.09
C MET A 1 -5.81 -5.78 -12.50
N PRO A 2 -4.56 -5.43 -12.87
CA PRO A 2 -3.42 -6.31 -12.58
C PRO A 2 -3.14 -6.59 -11.09
N ILE A 3 -3.49 -5.65 -10.20
CA ILE A 3 -3.44 -5.84 -8.74
C ILE A 3 -4.27 -7.07 -8.27
N ALA A 4 -5.46 -7.27 -8.85
CA ALA A 4 -6.30 -8.44 -8.53
C ALA A 4 -5.73 -9.73 -9.13
N SER A 5 -5.07 -9.65 -10.30
CA SER A 5 -4.36 -10.79 -10.91
C SER A 5 -3.14 -11.20 -10.06
N MET A 6 -2.39 -10.25 -9.53
CA MET A 6 -1.30 -10.47 -8.58
C MET A 6 -1.82 -11.03 -7.24
N ALA A 7 -2.93 -10.51 -6.71
CA ALA A 7 -3.56 -11.07 -5.50
C ALA A 7 -3.99 -12.54 -5.70
N ALA A 8 -4.61 -12.85 -6.84
CA ALA A 8 -5.01 -14.21 -7.19
C ALA A 8 -3.80 -15.14 -7.39
N TYR A 9 -2.72 -14.66 -7.99
CA TYR A 9 -1.46 -15.40 -8.13
C TYR A 9 -0.83 -15.71 -6.77
N LEU A 10 -0.69 -14.70 -5.89
CA LEU A 10 -0.16 -14.87 -4.54
C LEU A 10 -1.00 -15.86 -3.73
N LYS A 11 -2.33 -15.72 -3.75
CA LYS A 11 -3.24 -16.64 -3.04
C LYS A 11 -3.21 -18.09 -3.57
N ARG A 12 -2.82 -18.30 -4.83
CA ARG A 12 -2.70 -19.63 -5.46
C ARG A 12 -1.38 -20.31 -5.11
N ASP A 13 -0.27 -19.61 -5.29
CA ASP A 13 1.08 -20.21 -5.20
C ASP A 13 1.74 -20.02 -3.83
N PHE A 14 1.24 -19.07 -3.03
CA PHE A 14 1.73 -18.72 -1.70
C PHE A 14 0.57 -18.56 -0.70
N PRO A 15 -0.27 -19.59 -0.46
CA PRO A 15 -1.52 -19.47 0.32
C PRO A 15 -1.36 -19.06 1.79
N TRP A 16 -0.13 -19.02 2.31
CA TRP A 16 0.23 -18.47 3.63
C TRP A 16 0.50 -16.95 3.61
N VAL A 17 0.38 -16.31 2.45
CA VAL A 17 0.46 -14.85 2.27
C VAL A 17 -0.97 -14.32 2.28
N GLU A 18 -1.35 -13.65 3.36
CA GLU A 18 -2.52 -12.80 3.35
C GLU A 18 -2.26 -11.56 2.49
N VAL A 19 -3.30 -11.08 1.79
CA VAL A 19 -3.23 -9.99 0.82
C VAL A 19 -4.40 -9.06 1.04
N LEU A 20 -4.17 -7.96 1.76
CA LEU A 20 -5.16 -6.89 1.91
C LEU A 20 -5.03 -5.90 0.73
N LEU A 21 -6.17 -5.41 0.26
CA LEU A 21 -6.30 -4.65 -0.99
C LEU A 21 -6.95 -3.27 -0.73
N GLU A 22 -6.26 -2.40 -0.01
CA GLU A 22 -6.79 -1.06 0.34
C GLU A 22 -6.64 -0.06 -0.83
N PRO A 23 -7.72 0.56 -1.33
CA PRO A 23 -7.60 1.62 -2.34
C PRO A 23 -7.09 2.92 -1.70
N VAL A 24 -5.99 3.47 -2.22
CA VAL A 24 -5.48 4.79 -1.80
C VAL A 24 -6.28 5.88 -2.50
N LEU A 25 -7.07 6.67 -1.76
CA LEU A 25 -8.06 7.61 -2.30
C LEU A 25 -7.87 9.05 -1.79
N ILE A 26 -6.61 9.51 -1.68
CA ILE A 26 -6.22 10.86 -1.20
C ILE A 26 -7.06 12.00 -1.81
N LEU A 27 -7.37 11.94 -3.11
CA LEU A 27 -8.17 12.96 -3.81
C LEU A 27 -9.68 12.94 -3.50
N ARG A 28 -10.16 11.93 -2.77
CA ARG A 28 -11.55 11.85 -2.26
C ARG A 28 -11.64 12.12 -0.77
N ASP A 29 -10.57 11.79 -0.04
CA ASP A 29 -10.50 11.89 1.42
C ASP A 29 -9.04 12.16 1.83
N ALA A 30 -8.68 13.44 1.89
CA ALA A 30 -7.33 13.86 2.26
C ALA A 30 -7.04 13.72 3.76
N GLU A 31 -8.06 13.47 4.59
CA GLU A 31 -7.91 13.28 6.03
C GLU A 31 -7.65 11.80 6.36
N LYS A 32 -8.49 10.86 5.90
CA LYS A 32 -8.24 9.42 6.09
C LYS A 32 -6.90 9.00 5.49
N TYR A 33 -6.56 9.51 4.31
CA TYR A 33 -5.31 9.22 3.63
C TYR A 33 -4.26 10.34 3.83
N SER A 34 -4.29 11.04 4.98
CA SER A 34 -3.12 11.83 5.43
C SER A 34 -1.95 10.89 5.79
N PRO A 35 -0.69 11.34 5.75
CA PRO A 35 0.45 10.51 6.13
C PRO A 35 0.32 9.89 7.53
N GLU A 36 -0.22 10.63 8.49
CA GLU A 36 -0.35 10.25 9.89
C GLU A 36 -1.46 9.22 10.10
N ASN A 37 -2.61 9.42 9.45
CA ASN A 37 -3.75 8.50 9.55
C ASN A 37 -3.51 7.21 8.74
N TYR A 38 -2.81 7.31 7.60
CA TYR A 38 -2.35 6.13 6.87
C TYR A 38 -1.27 5.38 7.66
N ALA A 39 -0.28 6.06 8.25
CA ALA A 39 0.73 5.43 9.10
C ALA A 39 0.10 4.71 10.30
N ARG A 40 -0.95 5.27 10.93
CA ARG A 40 -1.71 4.57 11.98
C ARG A 40 -2.38 3.30 11.44
N THR A 41 -3.05 3.37 10.29
CA THR A 41 -3.65 2.21 9.61
C THR A 41 -2.61 1.11 9.34
N VAL A 42 -1.39 1.50 8.96
CA VAL A 42 -0.25 0.59 8.77
C VAL A 42 0.24 -0.03 10.09
N GLN A 43 0.35 0.76 11.15
CA GLN A 43 0.76 0.30 12.49
C GLN A 43 -0.29 -0.62 13.13
N GLU A 44 -1.57 -0.43 12.83
CA GLU A 44 -2.67 -1.32 13.26
C GLU A 44 -2.63 -2.67 12.52
N LEU A 45 -2.31 -2.67 11.22
CA LEU A 45 -2.31 -3.87 10.37
C LEU A 45 -0.97 -4.62 10.30
N GLN A 46 0.11 -4.03 10.81
CA GLN A 46 1.47 -4.63 10.97
C GLN A 46 1.98 -5.45 9.77
N PRO A 47 2.00 -4.91 8.53
CA PRO A 47 2.41 -5.67 7.35
C PRO A 47 3.92 -5.86 7.22
N ASP A 48 4.36 -7.05 6.77
CA ASP A 48 5.76 -7.33 6.36
C ASP A 48 6.23 -6.40 5.21
N LEU A 49 5.30 -6.04 4.33
CA LEU A 49 5.55 -5.38 3.05
C LEU A 49 4.32 -4.60 2.61
N ILE A 50 4.54 -3.36 2.18
CA ILE A 50 3.55 -2.59 1.41
C ILE A 50 4.01 -2.47 -0.03
N ALA A 51 3.15 -2.84 -0.98
CA ALA A 51 3.36 -2.52 -2.38
C ALA A 51 2.33 -1.49 -2.86
N PHE A 52 2.80 -0.27 -3.11
CA PHE A 52 1.99 0.84 -3.61
C PHE A 52 1.84 0.76 -5.12
N SER A 53 0.63 1.05 -5.57
CA SER A 53 0.31 1.03 -6.99
C SER A 53 -0.38 2.32 -7.41
N ILE A 54 0.29 3.08 -8.28
CA ILE A 54 -0.13 4.39 -8.82
C ILE A 54 -0.25 4.32 -10.36
N MET A 55 -1.43 4.63 -10.93
CA MET A 55 -1.63 4.66 -12.39
C MET A 55 -1.57 6.08 -12.93
N SER A 56 -1.01 6.19 -14.13
CA SER A 56 -0.94 7.39 -14.98
C SER A 56 -2.31 8.09 -15.20
N PRO A 57 -2.35 9.42 -15.42
CA PRO A 57 -1.23 10.36 -15.25
C PRO A 57 -0.73 10.36 -13.79
N PRO A 58 0.52 10.77 -13.51
CA PRO A 58 1.04 10.82 -12.15
C PRO A 58 0.28 11.87 -11.33
N TRP A 59 -0.76 11.43 -10.63
CA TRP A 59 -1.60 12.26 -9.78
C TRP A 59 -0.85 12.59 -8.48
N TYR A 60 -0.22 13.77 -8.48
CA TYR A 60 0.70 14.26 -7.44
C TYR A 60 2.02 13.46 -7.40
N PRO A 61 3.18 14.10 -7.13
CA PRO A 61 4.38 13.35 -6.78
C PRO A 61 4.11 12.58 -5.48
N MET A 62 4.20 11.25 -5.54
CA MET A 62 3.96 10.40 -4.37
C MET A 62 5.22 10.20 -3.54
N GLU A 63 6.38 10.60 -4.06
CA GLU A 63 7.67 10.56 -3.38
C GLU A 63 7.66 11.36 -2.07
N PRO A 64 7.22 12.63 -2.00
CA PRO A 64 7.01 13.34 -0.72
C PRO A 64 6.10 12.58 0.26
N TYR A 65 4.99 12.00 -0.22
CA TYR A 65 4.09 11.23 0.64
C TYR A 65 4.79 10.00 1.22
N PHE A 66 5.57 9.27 0.41
CA PHE A 66 6.36 8.13 0.87
C PHE A 66 7.48 8.54 1.83
N GLU A 67 8.13 9.69 1.66
CA GLU A 67 9.11 10.18 2.63
C GLU A 67 8.46 10.53 3.99
N GLU A 68 7.23 11.07 4.03
CA GLU A 68 6.53 11.26 5.30
C GLU A 68 6.12 9.91 5.94
N ILE A 69 5.60 8.94 5.19
CA ILE A 69 5.31 7.60 5.74
C ILE A 69 6.58 6.95 6.29
N LYS A 70 7.73 7.03 5.60
CA LYS A 70 9.01 6.47 6.08
C LYS A 70 9.48 7.08 7.40
N LYS A 71 9.22 8.37 7.66
CA LYS A 71 9.54 8.98 8.97
C LYS A 71 8.67 8.44 10.10
N LEU A 72 7.42 8.07 9.79
CA LEU A 72 6.42 7.58 10.74
C LEU A 72 6.48 6.05 10.95
N VAL A 73 6.97 5.31 9.96
CA VAL A 73 7.09 3.84 9.96
C VAL A 73 8.41 3.42 9.28
N PRO A 74 9.58 3.64 9.91
CA PRO A 74 10.90 3.52 9.26
C PRO A 74 11.31 2.10 8.89
N ASP A 75 10.85 1.09 9.65
CA ASP A 75 11.19 -0.32 9.42
C ASP A 75 10.42 -0.95 8.24
N LEU A 76 9.46 -0.23 7.67
CA LEU A 76 8.54 -0.79 6.68
C LEU A 76 9.13 -0.85 5.27
N GLN A 77 8.99 -1.99 4.61
CA GLN A 77 9.41 -2.16 3.23
C GLN A 77 8.35 -1.65 2.25
N PHE A 78 8.78 -0.82 1.30
CA PHE A 78 7.96 -0.25 0.24
C PHE A 78 8.40 -0.74 -1.13
N VAL A 79 7.46 -1.22 -1.95
CA VAL A 79 7.69 -1.55 -3.37
C VAL A 79 6.68 -0.82 -4.24
N SER A 80 7.14 0.12 -5.08
CA SER A 80 6.28 0.85 -6.01
C SER A 80 6.14 0.10 -7.33
N VAL A 81 4.91 -0.19 -7.75
CA VAL A 81 4.59 -0.87 -9.03
C VAL A 81 3.44 -0.15 -9.71
N ALA A 82 3.64 0.43 -10.89
CA ALA A 82 2.61 1.24 -11.56
C ALA A 82 1.37 0.44 -12.02
N ILE A 83 0.30 0.46 -11.21
CA ILE A 83 -1.08 -0.06 -11.35
C ILE A 83 -1.92 0.77 -10.33
N ARG A 84 -3.11 0.44 -9.76
CA ARG A 84 -3.84 1.42 -8.87
C ARG A 84 -4.60 0.84 -7.67
N GLN A 85 -3.89 0.51 -6.59
CA GLN A 85 -4.36 0.05 -5.25
C GLN A 85 -3.15 -0.20 -4.33
N CYS A 86 -3.31 -0.35 -3.02
CA CYS A 86 -2.25 -0.78 -2.12
C CYS A 86 -2.35 -2.29 -1.81
N PHE A 87 -1.21 -2.97 -1.74
CA PHE A 87 -1.08 -4.28 -1.13
C PHE A 87 -0.53 -4.15 0.29
N LEU A 88 -1.13 -4.87 1.23
CA LEU A 88 -0.50 -5.20 2.51
C LEU A 88 -0.31 -6.72 2.58
N LYS A 89 0.88 -7.15 2.97
CA LYS A 89 1.21 -8.56 3.23
C LYS A 89 1.40 -8.77 4.73
N THR A 90 0.77 -9.81 5.25
CA THR A 90 0.91 -10.29 6.63
C THR A 90 1.28 -11.78 6.62
N LYS A 91 2.07 -12.19 7.61
CA LYS A 91 2.32 -13.59 7.99
C LYS A 91 1.61 -13.91 9.32
N PRO A 92 1.26 -15.20 9.54
CA PRO A 92 1.05 -15.75 10.88
C PRO A 92 2.37 -16.01 11.62
#